data_AF-A0A1J4U1N3-F1
#
_entry.id   AF-A0A1J4U1N3-F1
#
_cell.length_a   1.000
_cell.length_b   1.000
_cell.length_c   1.000
_cell.angle_alpha   90.00
_cell.angle_beta   90.00
_cell.angle_gamma   90.00
#
_symmetry.space_group_name_H-M   'P 1'
#
loop_
_entity.id
_entity.type
_entity.pdbx_description
1 polymer ?
#
loop_
_entity_poly.entity_id
_entity_poly.type
_entity_poly.pdbx_seq_one_letter_code
_entity_poly.pdbx_strand_id
1 'polypeptide(L)'
;MKLMIKPERFQTNLMVSRLKQPVLSAFSWPLTLGIPVSTTHAITGAISGVGSVKRLSAVRWDATLKIVWAWFLTIPAALVMAYFVYKLLDLIFL
;
A
#
# COMPACT_ATOMS: atom_id res chain seq x y z
N MET A 1 -9.84 1.70 -3.32
CA MET A 1 -10.38 0.64 -4.21
C MET A 1 -10.87 1.18 -5.55
N LYS A 2 -11.81 2.14 -5.59
CA LYS A 2 -12.38 2.72 -6.84
C LYS A 2 -11.35 3.40 -7.76
N LEU A 3 -10.22 3.83 -7.20
CA LEU A 3 -9.10 4.43 -7.95
C LEU A 3 -8.23 3.41 -8.69
N MET A 4 -8.18 2.15 -8.25
CA MET A 4 -7.22 1.16 -8.74
C MET A 4 -7.82 0.10 -9.65
N ILE A 5 -9.12 -0.15 -9.55
CA ILE A 5 -9.80 -1.20 -10.32
C ILE A 5 -10.90 -0.55 -11.14
N LYS A 6 -10.98 -0.94 -12.42
CA LYS A 6 -12.04 -0.50 -13.32
C LYS A 6 -13.35 -1.25 -12.97
N PRO A 7 -14.36 -0.57 -12.42
CA PRO A 7 -15.58 -1.23 -11.93
C PRO A 7 -16.37 -1.88 -13.06
N GLU A 8 -16.36 -1.34 -14.28
CA GLU A 8 -17.07 -1.91 -15.42
C GLU A 8 -16.51 -3.27 -15.90
N ARG A 9 -15.29 -3.63 -15.48
CA ARG A 9 -14.64 -4.91 -15.83
C ARG A 9 -14.72 -5.95 -14.71
N PHE A 10 -15.28 -5.60 -13.56
CA PHE A 10 -15.17 -6.40 -12.35
C PHE A 10 -16.50 -6.47 -11.58
N GLN A 11 -17.06 -7.68 -11.47
CA GLN A 11 -18.17 -7.94 -10.56
C GLN A 11 -17.71 -7.73 -9.11
N THR A 12 -18.21 -6.68 -8.47
CA THR A 12 -17.78 -6.20 -7.15
C THR A 12 -17.90 -7.29 -6.07
N ASN A 13 -18.98 -8.07 -6.09
CA ASN A 13 -19.23 -9.12 -5.11
C ASN A 13 -18.21 -10.26 -5.19
N LEU A 14 -17.84 -10.65 -6.42
CA LEU A 14 -16.80 -11.66 -6.65
C LEU A 14 -15.41 -11.13 -6.25
N MET A 15 -15.18 -9.82 -6.39
CA MET A 15 -13.92 -9.21 -5.98
C MET A 15 -13.77 -9.25 -4.45
N VAL A 16 -14.82 -8.88 -3.72
CA VAL A 16 -14.81 -8.88 -2.25
C VAL A 16 -14.56 -10.29 -1.71
N SER A 17 -15.15 -11.33 -2.31
CA SER A 17 -14.92 -12.71 -1.87
C SER A 17 -13.48 -13.17 -2.14
N ARG A 18 -12.89 -12.79 -3.27
CA ARG A 18 -11.50 -13.15 -3.64
C ARG A 18 -10.44 -12.40 -2.84
N LEU A 19 -10.76 -11.21 -2.33
CA LEU A 19 -9.84 -10.42 -1.50
C LEU A 19 -9.64 -11.00 -0.10
N LYS A 20 -10.62 -11.74 0.43
CA LYS A 20 -10.56 -12.24 1.82
C LYS A 20 -9.30 -13.07 2.11
N GLN A 21 -8.93 -13.97 1.19
CA GLN A 21 -7.77 -14.84 1.40
C GLN A 21 -6.42 -14.11 1.43
N PRO A 22 -6.02 -13.32 0.40
CA PRO A 22 -4.76 -12.61 0.43
C PRO A 22 -4.68 -11.56 1.54
N VAL A 23 -5.81 -10.91 1.87
CA VAL A 23 -5.89 -9.98 3.01
C VAL A 23 -5.65 -10.73 4.31
N LEU A 24 -6.34 -11.85 4.55
CA LEU A 24 -6.15 -12.66 5.75
C LEU A 24 -4.68 -13.11 5.85
N SER A 25 -4.10 -13.67 4.79
CA SER A 25 -2.71 -14.13 4.81
C SER A 25 -1.70 -13.02 5.05
N ALA A 26 -1.96 -11.79 4.61
CA ALA A 26 -1.07 -10.65 4.84
C ALA A 26 -1.00 -10.23 6.31
N PHE A 27 -1.99 -10.62 7.13
CA PHE A 27 -2.02 -10.32 8.55
C PHE A 27 -1.86 -11.57 9.43
N SER A 28 -2.19 -12.79 8.97
CA SER A 28 -2.18 -13.98 9.84
C SER A 28 -0.81 -14.29 10.42
N TRP A 29 0.18 -14.59 9.59
CA TRP A 29 1.49 -15.02 10.06
C TRP A 29 2.35 -13.89 10.65
N PRO A 30 2.32 -12.62 10.16
CA PRO A 30 3.13 -11.56 10.75
C PRO A 30 2.60 -11.12 12.11
N LEU A 31 1.26 -11.13 12.29
CA LEU A 31 0.63 -10.74 13.55
C LEU A 31 0.92 -11.75 14.65
N THR A 32 0.98 -13.05 14.34
CA THR A 32 1.42 -14.09 15.29
C THR A 32 2.90 -13.98 15.66
N LEU A 33 3.72 -13.34 14.81
CA LEU A 33 5.15 -13.15 15.02
C LEU A 33 5.49 -11.76 15.58
N GLY A 34 4.51 -10.90 15.83
CA GLY A 34 4.73 -9.54 16.32
C GLY A 34 5.41 -8.60 15.31
N ILE A 35 5.41 -8.94 14.02
CA ILE A 35 6.04 -8.14 12.97
C ILE A 35 5.07 -7.03 12.56
N PRO A 36 5.48 -5.74 12.61
CA PRO A 36 4.63 -4.64 12.17
C PRO A 36 4.40 -4.69 10.66
N VAL A 37 3.13 -4.68 10.23
CA VAL A 37 2.74 -4.73 8.81
C VAL A 37 1.98 -3.47 8.42
N SER A 38 2.34 -2.89 7.27
CA SER A 38 1.60 -1.78 6.68
C SER A 38 0.28 -2.26 6.06
N THR A 39 -0.85 -1.85 6.63
CA THR A 39 -2.19 -2.18 6.13
C THR A 39 -2.42 -1.62 4.72
N THR A 40 -1.93 -0.42 4.44
CA THR A 40 -2.03 0.22 3.11
C THR A 40 -1.28 -0.56 2.05
N HIS A 41 -0.07 -1.03 2.36
CA HIS A 41 0.75 -1.81 1.42
C HIS A 41 0.12 -3.18 1.17
N ALA A 42 -0.33 -3.87 2.23
CA ALA A 42 -0.99 -5.17 2.15
C ALA A 42 -2.28 -5.13 1.31
N ILE A 43 -3.18 -4.17 1.58
CA ILE A 43 -4.46 -4.05 0.86
C ILE A 43 -4.22 -3.65 -0.60
N THR A 44 -3.30 -2.72 -0.86
CA THR A 44 -2.95 -2.28 -2.22
C THR A 44 -2.37 -3.43 -3.05
N GLY A 45 -1.48 -4.22 -2.46
CA GLY A 45 -0.92 -5.43 -3.07
C GLY A 45 -1.99 -6.50 -3.33
N ALA A 46 -2.86 -6.77 -2.35
CA ALA A 46 -3.96 -7.73 -2.51
C ALA A 46 -4.93 -7.33 -3.62
N ILE A 47 -5.29 -6.04 -3.73
CA ILE A 47 -6.19 -5.52 -4.77
C ILE A 47 -5.57 -5.62 -6.16
N SER A 48 -4.32 -5.16 -6.31
CA SER A 48 -3.62 -5.22 -7.59
C SER A 48 -3.33 -6.67 -8.01
N GLY A 49 -2.99 -7.55 -7.08
CA GLY A 49 -2.80 -8.99 -7.32
C GLY A 49 -4.08 -9.70 -7.77
N VAL A 50 -5.16 -9.59 -7.00
CA VAL A 50 -6.47 -10.19 -7.35
C VAL A 50 -7.00 -9.62 -8.68
N GLY A 51 -6.80 -8.32 -8.91
CA GLY A 51 -7.14 -7.67 -10.18
C GLY A 51 -6.38 -8.25 -11.37
N SER A 52 -5.08 -8.48 -11.20
CA SER A 52 -4.17 -8.96 -12.24
C SER A 52 -4.46 -10.39 -12.67
N VAL A 53 -4.83 -11.27 -11.73
CA VAL A 53 -5.18 -12.68 -12.00
C VAL A 53 -6.38 -12.80 -12.95
N LYS A 54 -7.36 -11.90 -12.85
CA LYS A 54 -8.52 -11.93 -13.75
C LYS A 54 -8.18 -11.35 -15.12
N ARG A 55 -7.54 -10.17 -15.15
CA ARG A 55 -7.03 -9.53 -16.37
C ARG A 55 -6.11 -8.39 -15.99
N LEU A 56 -4.91 -8.34 -16.55
CA LEU A 56 -3.97 -7.21 -16.34
C LEU A 56 -4.60 -5.84 -16.63
N SER A 57 -5.49 -5.76 -17.63
CA SER A 57 -6.16 -4.51 -18.00
C SER A 57 -7.27 -4.03 -17.04
N ALA A 58 -7.63 -4.83 -16.06
CA ALA A 58 -8.62 -4.45 -15.04
C ALA A 58 -8.01 -3.57 -13.93
N VAL A 59 -6.69 -3.63 -13.77
CA VAL A 59 -5.93 -2.78 -12.86
C VAL A 59 -5.56 -1.48 -13.56
N ARG A 60 -5.76 -0.36 -12.87
CA ARG A 60 -5.31 0.97 -13.29
C ARG A 60 -3.85 1.14 -12.89
N TRP A 61 -2.93 0.63 -13.72
CA TRP A 61 -1.49 0.65 -13.46
C TRP A 61 -0.93 2.05 -13.22
N ASP A 62 -1.46 3.08 -13.89
CA ASP A 62 -1.08 4.48 -13.61
C ASP A 62 -1.29 4.87 -12.13
N ALA A 63 -2.44 4.52 -11.55
CA ALA A 63 -2.73 4.82 -10.15
C ALA A 63 -1.92 3.94 -9.20
N THR A 64 -1.78 2.64 -9.52
CA THR A 64 -1.00 1.70 -8.70
C THR A 64 0.47 2.10 -8.63
N LEU A 65 1.09 2.45 -9.76
CA LEU A 65 2.49 2.84 -9.83
C LEU A 65 2.74 4.18 -9.13
N LYS A 66 1.84 5.15 -9.22
CA LYS A 66 1.93 6.41 -8.44
C LYS A 66 2.00 6.14 -6.93
N ILE A 67 1.22 5.18 -6.44
CA ILE A 67 1.24 4.80 -5.02
C ILE A 67 2.56 4.14 -4.64
N VAL A 68 3.08 3.25 -5.48
CA VAL A 68 4.39 2.62 -5.26
C VAL A 68 5.50 3.67 -5.22
N TRP A 69 5.53 4.60 -6.18
CA TRP A 69 6.49 5.70 -6.19
C TRP A 69 6.36 6.62 -4.97
N ALA A 70 5.13 6.89 -4.52
CA ALA A 70 4.92 7.66 -3.30
C ALA A 70 5.55 6.97 -2.08
N TRP A 71 5.43 5.65 -1.93
CA TRP A 71 6.07 4.93 -0.83
C TRP A 71 7.59 5.10 -0.82
N PHE A 72 8.23 4.97 -1.99
CA PHE A 72 9.67 5.19 -2.09
C PHE A 72 10.07 6.64 -1.79
N LEU A 73 9.29 7.63 -2.23
CA LEU A 73 9.56 9.05 -1.97
C LEU A 73 9.33 9.47 -0.52
N THR A 74 8.43 8.80 0.21
CA THR A 74 8.17 9.15 1.62
C THR A 74 9.36 8.85 2.54
N ILE A 75 10.19 7.85 2.24
CA ILE A 75 11.37 7.50 3.04
C ILE A 75 12.43 8.62 3.05
N PRO A 76 12.95 9.09 1.89
CA PRO A 76 13.92 10.18 1.87
C PRO A 76 13.30 11.49 2.37
N ALA A 77 12.01 11.75 2.07
CA ALA A 77 11.35 12.95 2.59
C ALA A 77 11.30 12.95 4.13
N ALA A 78 10.96 11.81 4.75
CA ALA A 78 10.95 11.68 6.21
C ALA A 78 12.36 11.81 6.80
N LEU A 79 13.38 11.24 6.15
CA LEU A 79 14.78 11.35 6.58
C LEU A 79 15.25 12.81 6.56
N VAL A 80 15.01 13.51 5.44
CA VAL A 80 15.38 14.92 5.28
C VAL A 80 14.66 15.79 6.32
N MET A 81 13.35 15.57 6.52
CA MET A 81 12.59 16.29 7.52
C MET A 81 13.14 16.06 8.93
N ALA A 82 13.40 14.80 9.30
CA ALA A 82 13.95 14.45 10.61
C ALA A 82 15.32 15.11 10.84
N TYR A 83 16.19 15.14 9.83
CA TYR A 83 17.48 15.83 9.89
C TYR A 83 17.34 17.33 10.18
N PHE A 84 16.48 18.03 9.44
CA PHE A 84 16.26 19.46 9.63
C PHE A 84 15.64 19.78 10.99
N VAL A 85 14.66 18.99 11.44
CA VAL A 85 14.05 19.15 12.76
C VAL A 85 15.08 18.94 13.87
N TYR A 86 15.90 17.88 13.77
CA TYR A 86 16.97 17.63 14.73
C TYR A 86 17.97 18.79 14.78
N LYS A 87 18.43 19.27 13.62
CA LYS A 87 19.34 20.42 13.54
C LYS A 87 18.76 21.70 14.11
N LEU A 88 17.47 21.95 13.90
CA LEU A 88 16.80 23.13 14.44
C LEU A 88 16.69 23.06 15.97
N LEU A 89 16.34 21.90 16.52
CA LEU A 89 16.30 21.70 17.97
C LEU A 89 17.69 21.86 18.59
N ASP A 90 18.72 21.28 17.98
CA ASP A 90 20.11 21.42 18.42
C ASP A 90 20.54 22.90 18.46
N LEU A 91 20.18 23.71 17.46
CA LEU A 91 20.48 25.15 17.45
C LEU A 91 19.73 25.96 18.52
N ILE A 92 18.53 25.53 18.94
CA ILE A 92 17.70 26.27 19.90
C ILE A 92 18.09 25.94 21.34
N PHE A 93 18.49 24.71 21.63
CA PHE A 93 18.79 24.22 22.98
C PHE A 93 20.27 24.25 23.35
N LEU A 94 21.15 24.58 22.41
CA LEU A 94 22.60 24.72 22.59
C LEU A 94 23.00 26.20 22.49
#